data_AF-A0A5C7SQ01-F1
#
_entry.id   AF-A0A5C7SQ01-F1
#
_cell.length_a   1.000
_cell.length_b   1.000
_cell.length_c   1.000
_cell.angle_alpha   90.00
_cell.angle_beta   90.00
_cell.angle_gamma   90.00
#
_symmetry.space_group_name_H-M   'P 1'
#
loop_
_entity.id
_entity.type
_entity.pdbx_description
1 polymer ?
#
loop_
_entity_poly.entity_id
_entity_poly.type
_entity_poly.pdbx_seq_one_letter_code
_entity_poly.pdbx_strand_id
1 'polypeptide(L)'
;TATRMDKFTRMMLEQTGLISMVGKSERGEVAIQAIKDNKSAYLMAVGGAAYLVAKAIKSAKVVGFADLGMEAIYEFDVQDMPVTVAVDSSGISVHNTGPKEWQAKIGKIPVKTA
;
A
#
# COMPACT_ATOMS: atom_id res chain seq x y z
N THR A 1 -2.36 -8.11 2.99
CA THR A 1 -3.12 -7.67 1.81
C THR A 1 -3.96 -6.50 2.24
N ALA A 2 -3.85 -5.37 1.57
CA ALA A 2 -4.39 -4.10 2.05
C ALA A 2 -5.93 -4.05 2.04
N THR A 3 -6.58 -4.68 1.05
CA THR A 3 -8.05 -4.70 0.90
C THR A 3 -8.82 -5.14 2.14
N ARG A 4 -8.25 -6.02 2.98
CA ARG A 4 -8.89 -6.47 4.25
C ARG A 4 -9.08 -5.33 5.26
N MET A 5 -8.28 -4.26 5.14
CA MET A 5 -8.32 -3.10 6.03
C MET A 5 -9.16 -1.94 5.47
N ASP A 6 -9.71 -2.06 4.26
CA ASP A 6 -10.39 -0.94 3.58
C ASP A 6 -11.57 -0.41 4.38
N LYS A 7 -12.37 -1.31 4.99
CA LYS A 7 -13.52 -0.93 5.83
C LYS A 7 -13.17 -0.11 7.08
N PHE A 8 -11.92 -0.19 7.54
CA PHE A 8 -11.43 0.56 8.70
C PHE A 8 -10.68 1.82 8.31
N THR A 9 -10.30 1.96 7.04
CA THR A 9 -9.33 2.97 6.59
C THR A 9 -9.81 4.38 6.87
N ARG A 10 -11.08 4.69 6.56
CA ARG A 10 -11.65 6.02 6.83
C ARG A 10 -11.57 6.39 8.30
N MET A 11 -12.07 5.50 9.17
CA MET A 11 -12.01 5.68 10.61
C MET A 11 -10.59 5.90 11.11
N MET A 12 -9.63 5.10 10.64
CA MET A 12 -8.23 5.25 11.02
C MET A 12 -7.68 6.62 10.62
N LEU A 13 -7.86 7.03 9.36
CA LEU A 13 -7.34 8.31 8.86
C LEU A 13 -7.94 9.50 9.62
N GLU A 14 -9.27 9.52 9.79
CA GLU A 14 -9.99 10.64 10.42
C GLU A 14 -9.73 10.75 11.93
N GLN A 15 -9.56 9.63 12.64
CA GLN A 15 -9.44 9.63 14.10
C GLN A 15 -7.99 9.70 14.62
N THR A 16 -7.02 9.21 13.84
CA THR A 16 -5.64 9.08 14.31
C THR A 16 -4.69 10.12 13.70
N GLY A 17 -5.10 10.77 12.61
CA GLY A 17 -4.23 11.68 11.86
C GLY A 17 -3.11 10.97 11.08
N LEU A 18 -3.27 9.66 10.81
CA LEU A 18 -2.33 8.88 9.98
C LEU A 18 -2.16 9.53 8.59
N ILE A 19 -0.91 9.84 8.24
CA ILE A 19 -0.59 10.51 6.98
C ILE A 19 -0.39 9.55 5.80
N SER A 20 -0.12 8.27 6.07
CA SER A 20 0.14 7.26 5.04
C SER A 20 -0.01 5.84 5.60
N MET A 21 -0.12 4.86 4.70
CA MET A 21 -0.19 3.44 5.01
C MET A 21 0.72 2.64 4.08
N VAL A 22 1.35 1.58 4.60
CA VAL A 22 2.14 0.63 3.81
C VAL A 22 1.44 -0.72 3.76
N GLY A 23 1.39 -1.37 2.60
CA GLY A 23 0.84 -2.71 2.47
C GLY A 23 1.22 -3.40 1.17
N LYS A 24 0.41 -4.39 0.76
CA LYS A 24 0.51 -5.02 -0.56
C LYS A 24 -0.85 -5.12 -1.24
N SER A 25 -0.83 -5.23 -2.56
CA SER A 25 -2.01 -5.30 -3.45
C SER A 25 -2.72 -3.96 -3.60
N GLU A 26 -3.74 -3.93 -4.44
CA GLU A 26 -4.60 -2.79 -4.67
C GLU A 26 -5.43 -2.41 -3.43
N ARG A 27 -6.07 -1.24 -3.53
CA ARG A 27 -7.06 -0.72 -2.58
C ARG A 27 -8.39 -0.64 -3.30
N GLY A 28 -9.48 -0.94 -2.60
CA GLY A 28 -10.82 -0.74 -3.10
C GLY A 28 -11.23 0.74 -3.07
N GLU A 29 -12.34 1.04 -3.75
CA GLU A 29 -12.83 2.41 -3.96
C GLU A 29 -13.08 3.17 -2.64
N VAL A 30 -13.61 2.48 -1.62
CA VAL A 30 -13.87 3.07 -0.29
C VAL A 30 -12.59 3.58 0.35
N ALA A 31 -11.50 2.83 0.23
CA ALA A 31 -10.20 3.23 0.77
C ALA A 31 -9.55 4.33 -0.08
N ILE A 32 -9.67 4.27 -1.41
CA ILE A 32 -9.16 5.31 -2.32
C ILE A 32 -9.84 6.66 -2.02
N GLN A 33 -11.16 6.66 -1.85
CA GLN A 33 -11.90 7.87 -1.50
C GLN A 33 -11.48 8.41 -0.13
N ALA A 34 -11.32 7.53 0.87
CA ALA A 34 -10.84 7.95 2.19
C ALA A 34 -9.43 8.56 2.14
N ILE A 35 -8.52 8.00 1.34
CA ILE A 35 -7.17 8.54 1.12
C ILE A 35 -7.25 9.95 0.52
N LYS A 36 -8.07 10.15 -0.52
CA LYS A 36 -8.27 11.43 -1.20
C LYS A 36 -8.83 12.51 -0.27
N ASP A 37 -9.86 12.16 0.50
CA ASP A 37 -10.54 13.08 1.42
C ASP A 37 -9.59 13.56 2.52
N ASN A 38 -8.75 12.66 3.03
CA ASN A 38 -7.82 12.94 4.12
C ASN A 38 -6.42 13.38 3.65
N LYS A 39 -6.21 13.57 2.35
CA LYS A 39 -4.90 13.92 1.74
C LYS A 39 -3.76 12.98 2.17
N SER A 40 -4.10 11.71 2.37
CA SER A 40 -3.16 10.65 2.76
C SER A 40 -2.50 10.03 1.53
N ALA A 41 -1.70 8.98 1.72
CA ALA A 41 -1.16 8.16 0.63
C ALA A 41 -1.21 6.67 0.99
N TYR A 42 -1.18 5.82 -0.04
CA TYR A 42 -0.97 4.38 0.12
C TYR A 42 0.30 3.95 -0.61
N LEU A 43 1.21 3.34 0.14
CA LEU A 43 2.49 2.85 -0.33
C LEU A 43 2.44 1.32 -0.42
N MET A 44 2.80 0.78 -1.57
CA MET A 44 2.84 -0.65 -1.81
C MET A 44 4.28 -1.15 -1.71
N ALA A 45 4.50 -2.12 -0.81
CA ALA A 45 5.70 -2.94 -0.77
C ALA A 45 5.58 -4.13 -1.72
N VAL A 46 6.72 -4.62 -2.22
CA VAL A 46 6.77 -5.78 -3.12
C VAL A 46 6.36 -7.05 -2.37
N GLY A 47 5.24 -7.65 -2.80
CA GLY A 47 4.77 -8.92 -2.24
C GLY A 47 5.69 -10.09 -2.56
N GLY A 48 5.88 -11.01 -1.61
CA GLY A 48 6.70 -12.22 -1.81
C GLY A 48 8.20 -12.03 -1.53
N ALA A 49 8.67 -10.78 -1.41
CA ALA A 49 10.08 -10.45 -1.13
C ALA A 49 10.32 -10.07 0.35
N ALA A 50 9.59 -10.70 1.29
CA ALA A 50 9.58 -10.29 2.69
C ALA A 50 10.98 -10.26 3.33
N TYR A 51 11.85 -11.21 2.98
CA TYR A 51 13.25 -11.23 3.46
C TYR A 51 14.02 -9.97 3.04
N LEU A 52 13.84 -9.49 1.81
CA LEU A 52 14.51 -8.28 1.33
C LEU A 52 13.92 -7.03 1.97
N VAL A 53 12.60 -6.97 2.10
CA VAL A 53 11.91 -5.87 2.78
C VAL A 53 12.33 -5.79 4.25
N ALA A 54 12.52 -6.92 4.93
CA ALA A 54 12.94 -6.96 6.33
C ALA A 54 14.34 -6.37 6.57
N LYS A 55 15.22 -6.29 5.55
CA LYS A 55 16.53 -5.63 5.67
C LYS A 55 16.43 -4.11 5.93
N ALA A 56 15.28 -3.51 5.59
CA ALA A 56 14.99 -2.12 5.89
C ALA A 56 14.64 -1.90 7.37
N ILE A 57 14.22 -2.93 8.10
CA ILE A 57 13.83 -2.84 9.52
C ILE A 57 15.10 -2.88 10.38
N LYS A 58 15.29 -1.86 11.20
CA LYS A 58 16.45 -1.70 12.11
C LYS A 58 16.12 -2.09 13.54
N SER A 59 14.88 -1.90 13.96
CA SER A 59 14.37 -2.33 15.27
C SER A 59 12.89 -2.69 15.16
N ALA A 60 12.42 -3.51 16.10
CA ALA A 60 11.01 -3.87 16.23
C ALA A 60 10.67 -4.01 17.72
N LYS A 61 9.67 -3.28 18.19
CA LYS A 61 9.23 -3.28 19.59
C LYS A 61 7.73 -3.49 19.66
N VAL A 62 7.29 -4.46 20.47
CA VAL A 62 5.85 -4.63 20.77
C VAL A 62 5.40 -3.46 21.64
N VAL A 63 4.34 -2.77 21.22
CA VAL A 63 3.77 -1.62 21.93
C VAL A 63 2.30 -1.82 22.34
N GLY A 64 1.66 -2.90 21.86
CA GLY A 64 0.30 -3.24 22.26
C GLY A 64 -0.11 -4.65 21.86
N PHE A 65 -1.00 -5.25 22.63
CA PHE A 65 -1.63 -6.55 22.36
C PHE A 65 -0.62 -7.69 22.13
N ALA A 66 0.36 -7.83 23.04
CA ALA A 66 1.44 -8.82 22.92
C ALA A 66 0.93 -10.27 22.83
N ASP A 67 -0.24 -10.55 23.39
CA ASP A 67 -0.94 -11.83 23.34
C ASP A 67 -1.39 -12.24 21.93
N LEU A 68 -1.53 -11.28 21.01
CA LEU A 68 -1.87 -11.54 19.60
C LEU A 68 -0.69 -12.06 18.76
N GLY A 69 0.49 -12.25 19.36
CA GLY A 69 1.66 -12.80 18.69
C GLY A 69 2.07 -11.95 17.48
N MET A 70 2.12 -12.56 16.29
CA MET A 70 2.50 -11.86 15.05
C MET A 70 1.54 -10.75 14.61
N GLU A 71 0.34 -10.67 15.21
CA GLU A 71 -0.66 -9.62 14.95
C GLU A 71 -0.62 -8.48 15.98
N ALA A 72 0.32 -8.52 16.95
CA ALA A 72 0.52 -7.44 17.89
C ALA A 72 0.86 -6.11 17.18
N ILE A 73 0.70 -5.00 17.90
CA ILE A 73 1.11 -3.70 17.38
C ILE A 73 2.61 -3.53 17.65
N TYR A 74 3.35 -3.25 16.57
CA TYR A 74 4.79 -3.04 16.62
C TYR A 74 5.14 -1.62 16.23
N GLU A 75 6.09 -1.04 16.97
CA GLU A 75 6.88 0.11 16.55
C GLU A 75 8.12 -0.40 15.82
N PHE A 76 8.40 0.14 14.64
CA PHE A 76 9.55 -0.24 13.82
C PHE A 76 10.39 0.99 13.48
N ASP A 77 11.69 0.90 13.67
CA ASP A 77 12.63 1.81 13.00
C ASP A 77 12.94 1.25 11.61
N VAL A 78 12.74 2.06 10.57
CA VAL A 78 12.95 1.66 9.17
C VAL A 78 13.91 2.61 8.47
N GLN A 79 14.74 2.07 7.58
CA GLN A 79 15.64 2.82 6.72
C GLN A 79 15.60 2.24 5.30
N ASP A 80 15.48 3.11 4.29
CA ASP A 80 15.49 2.73 2.88
C ASP A 80 14.46 1.64 2.53
N MET A 81 13.25 1.73 3.10
CA MET A 81 12.21 0.73 2.86
C MET A 81 11.69 0.82 1.42
N PRO A 82 11.81 -0.26 0.62
CA PRO A 82 11.46 -0.22 -0.79
C PRO A 82 9.93 -0.27 -0.97
N VAL A 83 9.35 0.90 -1.23
CA VAL A 83 7.91 1.05 -1.46
C VAL A 83 7.63 1.97 -2.64
N THR A 84 6.48 1.77 -3.27
CA THR A 84 6.00 2.59 -4.39
C THR A 84 4.68 3.25 -4.02
N VAL A 85 4.47 4.51 -4.41
CA VAL A 85 3.16 5.16 -4.26
C VAL A 85 2.14 4.43 -5.15
N ALA A 86 1.19 3.73 -4.53
CA ALA A 86 0.17 2.98 -5.23
C ALA A 86 -1.16 3.72 -5.29
N VAL A 87 -1.46 4.58 -4.30
CA VAL A 87 -2.53 5.58 -4.37
C VAL A 87 -1.97 6.89 -3.85
N ASP A 88 -2.08 7.96 -4.63
CA ASP A 88 -1.66 9.30 -4.21
C ASP A 88 -2.75 10.06 -3.44
N SER A 89 -2.42 11.26 -2.96
CA SER A 89 -3.32 12.12 -2.17
C SER A 89 -4.47 12.75 -2.98
N SER A 90 -4.47 12.57 -4.30
CA SER A 90 -5.58 12.94 -5.18
C SER A 90 -6.55 11.77 -5.42
N GLY A 91 -6.21 10.57 -4.93
CA GLY A 91 -6.97 9.34 -5.13
C GLY A 91 -6.64 8.62 -6.45
N ILE A 92 -5.54 8.97 -7.12
CA ILE A 92 -5.14 8.26 -8.34
C ILE A 92 -4.44 6.96 -7.94
N SER A 93 -4.96 5.84 -8.42
CA SER A 93 -4.42 4.50 -8.17
C SER A 93 -3.63 3.97 -9.37
N VAL A 94 -2.39 3.51 -9.13
CA VAL A 94 -1.55 2.86 -10.17
C VAL A 94 -2.18 1.57 -10.69
N HIS A 95 -2.98 0.89 -9.87
CA HIS A 95 -3.71 -0.31 -10.29
C HIS A 95 -4.85 0.00 -11.26
N ASN A 96 -5.29 1.27 -11.31
CA ASN A 96 -6.30 1.74 -12.25
C ASN A 96 -5.66 2.36 -13.51
N THR A 97 -4.59 3.14 -13.34
CA THR A 97 -3.94 3.87 -14.44
C THR A 97 -2.93 3.01 -15.21
N GLY A 98 -2.13 2.20 -14.49
CA GLY A 98 -1.07 1.37 -15.07
C GLY A 98 -1.59 0.40 -16.14
N PRO A 99 -2.59 -0.46 -15.84
CA PRO A 99 -3.14 -1.35 -16.86
C PRO A 99 -3.67 -0.62 -18.10
N LYS A 100 -4.35 0.52 -17.91
CA LYS A 100 -4.88 1.33 -19.02
C LYS A 100 -3.77 1.89 -19.90
N GLU A 101 -2.73 2.44 -19.28
CA GLU A 101 -1.57 3.01 -19.99
C GLU A 101 -0.85 1.92 -20.81
N TRP A 102 -0.56 0.78 -20.18
CA TRP A 102 0.16 -0.30 -20.84
C TRP A 102 -0.67 -0.99 -21.91
N GLN A 103 -1.98 -1.18 -21.70
CA GLN A 103 -2.88 -1.70 -22.74
C GLN A 103 -2.84 -0.81 -24.00
N ALA A 104 -2.88 0.51 -23.84
CA ALA A 104 -2.82 1.45 -24.96
C ALA A 104 -1.45 1.45 -25.67
N LYS A 105 -0.35 1.23 -24.94
CA LYS A 105 1.00 1.13 -25.52
C LYS A 105 1.22 -0.21 -26.23
N ILE A 106 0.88 -1.31 -25.56
CA ILE A 106 1.09 -2.68 -26.06
C ILE A 106 0.21 -2.94 -27.28
N GLY A 107 -1.03 -2.43 -27.31
CA GLY A 107 -1.92 -2.57 -28.46
C GLY A 107 -1.39 -1.97 -29.77
N LYS A 108 -0.35 -1.14 -29.72
CA LYS A 108 0.33 -0.57 -30.90
C LYS A 108 1.50 -1.41 -31.40
N ILE A 109 1.93 -2.42 -30.63
CA ILE A 109 3.05 -3.29 -30.99
C ILE A 109 2.54 -4.25 -32.08
N PRO A 110 3.14 -4.26 -33.29
CA PRO A 110 2.73 -5.18 -34.34
C PRO A 110 2.91 -6.63 -33.88
N VAL A 111 1.83 -7.39 -33.84
CA VAL A 111 1.90 -8.84 -33.57
C VAL A 111 2.06 -9.55 -34.91
N LYS A 112 3.23 -10.16 -35.13
CA LYS A 112 3.39 -11.10 -36.26
C LYS A 112 2.69 -12.40 -35.87
N THR A 113 1.54 -12.67 -36.47
CA THR A 113 0.95 -14.01 -36.46
C THR A 113 1.73 -14.91 -37.43
N ALA A 114 2.08 -16.10 -36.97
CA ALA A 114 2.69 -17.15 -37.80
C ALA A 114 1.71 -17.69 -38.84
#